data_AF-A0A0B7ILT1-F1
#
_entry.id   AF-A0A0B7ILT1-F1
#
_cell.length_a   1.000
_cell.length_b   1.000
_cell.length_c   1.000
_cell.angle_alpha   90.00
_cell.angle_beta   90.00
_cell.angle_gamma   90.00
#
_symmetry.space_group_name_H-M   'P 1'
#
loop_
_entity.id
_entity.type
_entity.pdbx_description
1 polymer ?
#
loop_
_entity_poly.entity_id
_entity_poly.type
_entity_poly.pdbx_seq_one_letter_code
_entity_poly.pdbx_strand_id
1 'polypeptide(L)'
;MKTSIDNYYYQNAGQARAIANVLGYQESFNPETKSLTFSKGDISKTYSLQELKQGSQLPDRENILEKSRENLVSFFDKERATNNFDEYKAELLRDNNIAIVKWDNIKGNQNDQNSDGFTIIDLNNKISFTGADFYKYAFENNHLLNGQGEKLDVNWEALNAVGIDHNKLTEQEKESIARGEKSELKGLIIDDNEQNRKYLESEKIDYEAKDGKLHFQAKISTAKEIEVENTPQNKKKLKDENIDFRETPDNKLKIQDKVSLRKLVIGAVLIISPIAGIALMMTPKRNEIKQSNDNSLKLNKKDIESLKQGNIITKNNSKNERVVMQIDKDTNELVTVKAKDITIPNKIGGVVLTPAQKESLSKGYEINLQNESLNKTYSVKLDLNSKNGIDIKDNTKIKEEVNINRTQGKENTTPEQKVEKAEQSIKSDKVQEETVKEQKKENTTTEKQELSKDNNKSISNEEDKKEKTDISKEYKKEVENYYNKSEKSNKGLKL
;
A
#
# COMPACT_ATOMS: atom_id res chain seq x y z
N MET A 1 -20.96 22.28 -25.09
CA MET A 1 -21.17 20.94 -24.49
C MET A 1 -21.60 21.13 -23.04
N LYS A 2 -22.72 20.52 -22.61
CA LYS A 2 -23.16 20.58 -21.20
C LYS A 2 -22.19 19.75 -20.35
N THR A 3 -21.40 20.40 -19.49
CA THR A 3 -20.50 19.75 -18.54
C THR A 3 -21.32 18.96 -17.52
N SER A 4 -21.16 17.64 -17.49
CA SER A 4 -21.90 16.70 -16.64
C SER A 4 -20.95 16.03 -15.65
N ILE A 5 -21.46 15.65 -14.46
CA ILE A 5 -20.71 14.92 -13.42
C ILE A 5 -20.07 13.64 -13.99
N ASP A 6 -20.78 12.91 -14.85
CA ASP A 6 -20.29 11.66 -15.47
C ASP A 6 -19.03 11.82 -16.36
N ASN A 7 -18.68 13.06 -16.72
CA ASN A 7 -17.48 13.33 -17.51
C ASN A 7 -16.22 13.49 -16.63
N TYR A 8 -16.35 13.37 -15.31
CA TYR A 8 -15.25 13.52 -14.37
C TYR A 8 -14.86 12.19 -13.74
N TYR A 9 -13.57 12.03 -13.47
CA TYR A 9 -13.05 10.95 -12.65
C TYR A 9 -13.30 11.22 -11.17
N TYR A 10 -13.98 10.31 -10.50
CA TYR A 10 -14.17 10.29 -9.05
C TYR A 10 -14.18 8.86 -8.52
N GLN A 11 -13.85 8.68 -7.25
CA GLN A 11 -13.73 7.37 -6.58
C GLN A 11 -14.73 7.18 -5.46
N ASN A 12 -15.38 8.24 -5.00
CA ASN A 12 -16.34 8.16 -3.90
C ASN A 12 -17.42 9.24 -4.01
N ALA A 13 -18.47 9.09 -3.19
CA ALA A 13 -19.58 10.02 -3.15
C ALA A 13 -19.18 11.45 -2.77
N GLY A 14 -18.19 11.63 -1.89
CA GLY A 14 -17.69 12.96 -1.55
C GLY A 14 -17.13 13.67 -2.78
N GLN A 15 -16.26 13.02 -3.52
CA GLN A 15 -15.71 13.56 -4.76
C GLN A 15 -16.79 13.92 -5.79
N ALA A 16 -17.76 13.03 -6.02
CA ALA A 16 -18.89 13.31 -6.92
C ALA A 16 -19.71 14.52 -6.48
N ARG A 17 -20.00 14.66 -5.18
CA ARG A 17 -20.73 15.80 -4.60
C ARG A 17 -19.94 17.10 -4.74
N ALA A 18 -18.63 17.08 -4.54
CA ALA A 18 -17.77 18.25 -4.77
C ALA A 18 -17.80 18.69 -6.24
N ILE A 19 -17.69 17.74 -7.18
CA ILE A 19 -17.81 18.04 -8.62
C ILE A 19 -19.19 18.65 -8.92
N ALA A 20 -20.27 18.05 -8.40
CA ALA A 20 -21.62 18.56 -8.58
C ALA A 20 -21.74 20.02 -8.08
N ASN A 21 -21.22 20.30 -6.88
CA ASN A 21 -21.21 21.64 -6.30
C ASN A 21 -20.45 22.65 -7.18
N VAL A 22 -19.23 22.32 -7.62
CA VAL A 22 -18.42 23.19 -8.49
C VAL A 22 -19.07 23.42 -9.85
N LEU A 23 -19.77 22.41 -10.38
CA LEU A 23 -20.55 22.54 -11.60
C LEU A 23 -21.89 23.29 -11.38
N GLY A 24 -22.23 23.69 -10.15
CA GLY A 24 -23.43 24.46 -9.83
C GLY A 24 -24.71 23.63 -9.76
N TYR A 25 -24.62 22.33 -9.44
CA TYR A 25 -25.79 21.51 -9.14
C TYR A 25 -26.24 21.72 -7.69
N GLN A 26 -27.55 21.70 -7.49
CA GLN A 26 -28.19 21.54 -6.19
C GLN A 26 -28.31 20.05 -5.85
N GLU A 27 -28.06 19.70 -4.60
CA GLU A 27 -28.12 18.33 -4.10
C GLU A 27 -29.38 18.12 -3.26
N SER A 28 -30.05 16.97 -3.45
CA SER A 28 -31.07 16.47 -2.53
C SER A 28 -30.85 14.98 -2.21
N PHE A 29 -31.06 14.59 -0.96
CA PHE A 29 -30.91 13.22 -0.49
C PHE A 29 -32.27 12.58 -0.21
N ASN A 30 -32.51 11.41 -0.77
CA ASN A 30 -33.67 10.57 -0.45
C ASN A 30 -33.22 9.47 0.54
N PRO A 31 -33.67 9.51 1.82
CA PRO A 31 -33.26 8.55 2.83
C PRO A 31 -33.84 7.15 2.62
N GLU A 32 -35.03 7.02 2.02
CA GLU A 32 -35.70 5.73 1.78
C GLU A 32 -34.95 4.91 0.74
N THR A 33 -34.58 5.55 -0.37
CA THR A 33 -33.86 4.90 -1.48
C THR A 33 -32.34 5.00 -1.34
N LYS A 34 -31.83 5.73 -0.34
CA LYS A 34 -30.41 6.03 -0.14
C LYS A 34 -29.77 6.55 -1.43
N SER A 35 -30.42 7.53 -2.05
CA SER A 35 -29.99 8.11 -3.32
C SER A 35 -29.78 9.63 -3.21
N LEU A 36 -28.86 10.14 -4.02
CA LEU A 36 -28.58 11.56 -4.18
C LEU A 36 -29.05 12.01 -5.56
N THR A 37 -29.76 13.12 -5.60
CA THR A 37 -30.18 13.78 -6.84
C THR A 37 -29.44 15.10 -7.00
N PHE A 38 -28.79 15.27 -8.14
CA PHE A 38 -28.12 16.50 -8.54
C PHE A 38 -28.94 17.19 -9.62
N SER A 39 -29.38 18.43 -9.36
CA SER A 39 -30.23 19.20 -10.25
C SER A 39 -29.62 20.56 -10.63
N LYS A 40 -29.71 20.93 -11.92
CA LYS A 40 -29.26 22.22 -12.46
C LYS A 40 -30.13 22.63 -13.64
N GLY A 41 -31.04 23.59 -13.42
CA GLY A 41 -32.09 23.90 -14.39
C GLY A 41 -32.93 22.65 -14.69
N ASP A 42 -33.12 22.33 -15.97
CA ASP A 42 -33.91 21.16 -16.40
C ASP A 42 -33.15 19.83 -16.33
N ILE A 43 -31.87 19.85 -15.92
CA ILE A 43 -31.05 18.64 -15.81
C ILE A 43 -31.18 18.11 -14.38
N SER A 44 -31.69 16.88 -14.24
CA SER A 44 -31.70 16.15 -12.98
C SER A 44 -31.12 14.76 -13.18
N LYS A 45 -30.21 14.34 -12.28
CA LYS A 45 -29.64 13.00 -12.26
C LYS A 45 -29.64 12.43 -10.86
N THR A 46 -30.11 11.20 -10.72
CA THR A 46 -30.18 10.49 -9.45
C THR A 46 -29.20 9.33 -9.46
N TYR A 47 -28.44 9.19 -8.37
CA TYR A 47 -27.48 8.11 -8.15
C TYR A 47 -27.74 7.49 -6.79
N SER A 48 -27.72 6.16 -6.70
CA SER A 48 -27.62 5.48 -5.42
C SER A 48 -26.27 5.74 -4.76
N LEU A 49 -26.22 5.70 -3.43
CA LEU A 49 -24.94 5.77 -2.71
C LEU A 49 -23.99 4.61 -3.08
N GLN A 50 -24.51 3.48 -3.55
CA GLN A 50 -23.68 2.34 -3.97
C GLN A 50 -22.97 2.63 -5.29
N GLU A 51 -23.66 3.20 -6.28
CA GLU A 51 -23.05 3.62 -7.55
C GLU A 51 -21.96 4.66 -7.32
N LEU A 52 -22.22 5.68 -6.49
CA LEU A 52 -21.23 6.72 -6.20
C LEU A 52 -19.98 6.18 -5.46
N LYS A 53 -20.13 5.12 -4.66
CA LYS A 53 -19.00 4.44 -4.00
C LYS A 53 -18.14 3.61 -4.95
N GLN A 54 -18.67 3.19 -6.10
CA GLN A 54 -17.89 2.46 -7.10
C GLN A 54 -16.98 3.38 -7.92
N GLY A 55 -17.28 4.69 -7.91
CA GLY A 55 -16.58 5.71 -8.68
C GLY A 55 -16.92 5.67 -10.17
N SER A 56 -16.32 6.60 -10.92
CA SER A 56 -16.38 6.64 -12.37
C SER A 56 -15.70 5.42 -13.00
N GLN A 57 -16.25 4.90 -14.10
CA GLN A 57 -15.70 3.76 -14.87
C GLN A 57 -14.96 4.20 -16.14
N LEU A 58 -14.46 5.44 -16.17
CA LEU A 58 -13.71 5.98 -17.31
C LEU A 58 -12.31 5.31 -17.42
N PRO A 59 -11.79 5.05 -18.64
CA PRO A 59 -10.48 4.42 -18.85
C PRO A 59 -9.31 5.38 -18.50
N ASP A 60 -8.07 4.90 -18.40
CA ASP A 60 -6.84 5.72 -18.29
C ASP A 60 -6.76 6.72 -17.12
N ARG A 61 -7.48 6.45 -16.03
CA ARG A 61 -7.50 7.33 -14.85
C ARG A 61 -6.12 7.58 -14.26
N GLU A 62 -5.28 6.54 -14.15
CA GLU A 62 -4.04 6.63 -13.38
C GLU A 62 -3.03 7.59 -14.00
N ASN A 63 -2.90 7.59 -15.33
CA ASN A 63 -2.05 8.54 -16.05
C ASN A 63 -2.54 9.99 -15.83
N ILE A 64 -3.84 10.21 -16.00
CA ILE A 64 -4.45 11.54 -15.78
C ILE A 64 -4.27 11.99 -14.33
N LEU A 65 -4.40 11.08 -13.36
CA LEU A 65 -4.22 11.36 -11.95
C LEU A 65 -2.78 11.72 -11.61
N GLU A 66 -1.80 11.00 -12.16
CA GLU A 66 -0.38 11.30 -12.00
C GLU A 66 -0.06 12.68 -12.56
N LYS A 67 -0.41 12.95 -13.82
CA LYS A 67 -0.20 14.25 -14.48
C LYS A 67 -0.85 15.41 -13.71
N SER A 68 -2.07 15.22 -13.21
CA SER A 68 -2.78 16.25 -12.44
C SER A 68 -2.09 16.55 -11.11
N ARG A 69 -1.59 15.52 -10.41
CA ARG A 69 -0.84 15.69 -9.16
C ARG A 69 0.52 16.32 -9.39
N GLU A 70 1.26 15.91 -10.43
CA GLU A 70 2.54 16.51 -10.83
C GLU A 70 2.41 18.00 -11.15
N ASN A 71 1.36 18.38 -11.86
CA ASN A 71 1.08 19.78 -12.11
C ASN A 71 0.77 20.51 -10.80
N LEU A 72 -0.11 19.97 -9.96
CA LEU A 72 -0.55 20.63 -8.74
C LEU A 72 0.57 20.87 -7.74
N VAL A 73 1.51 19.92 -7.55
CA VAL A 73 2.64 20.10 -6.63
C VAL A 73 3.56 21.27 -7.03
N SER A 74 3.55 21.70 -8.30
CA SER A 74 4.42 22.78 -8.80
C SER A 74 4.04 24.17 -8.27
N PHE A 75 2.79 24.37 -7.82
CA PHE A 75 2.30 25.66 -7.34
C PHE A 75 1.44 25.57 -6.07
N PHE A 76 1.17 24.37 -5.54
CA PHE A 76 0.34 24.26 -4.35
C PHE A 76 1.10 24.68 -3.09
N ASP A 77 0.51 25.62 -2.34
CA ASP A 77 0.96 26.08 -1.03
C ASP A 77 0.04 25.54 0.09
N LYS A 78 0.61 24.69 0.94
CA LYS A 78 -0.09 24.09 2.09
C LYS A 78 -0.42 25.11 3.17
N GLU A 79 0.49 26.03 3.48
CA GLU A 79 0.25 27.03 4.54
C GLU A 79 -0.90 27.96 4.15
N ARG A 80 -0.96 28.37 2.88
CA ARG A 80 -2.07 29.19 2.36
C ARG A 80 -3.37 28.40 2.33
N ALA A 81 -3.35 27.12 1.96
CA ALA A 81 -4.52 26.24 2.03
C ALA A 81 -5.05 26.06 3.46
N THR A 82 -4.19 26.15 4.47
CA THR A 82 -4.59 26.05 5.88
C THR A 82 -5.06 27.39 6.45
N ASN A 83 -4.30 28.46 6.23
CA ASN A 83 -4.47 29.74 6.93
C ASN A 83 -5.38 30.73 6.18
N ASN A 84 -5.37 30.70 4.84
CA ASN A 84 -6.06 31.67 3.97
C ASN A 84 -6.93 30.96 2.94
N PHE A 85 -7.69 29.94 3.38
CA PHE A 85 -8.33 28.98 2.49
C PHE A 85 -9.25 29.60 1.41
N ASP A 86 -10.11 30.56 1.77
CA ASP A 86 -11.10 31.12 0.83
C ASP A 86 -10.45 31.94 -0.30
N GLU A 87 -9.48 32.78 0.05
CA GLU A 87 -8.70 33.56 -0.92
C GLU A 87 -7.87 32.64 -1.81
N TYR A 88 -7.16 31.69 -1.20
CA TYR A 88 -6.31 30.76 -1.93
C TYR A 88 -7.10 29.83 -2.85
N LYS A 89 -8.28 29.36 -2.42
CA LYS A 89 -9.21 28.60 -3.26
C LYS A 89 -9.65 29.42 -4.49
N ALA A 90 -9.93 30.71 -4.32
CA ALA A 90 -10.32 31.58 -5.44
C ALA A 90 -9.17 31.76 -6.44
N GLU A 91 -7.94 31.94 -5.96
CA GLU A 91 -6.73 32.00 -6.80
C GLU A 91 -6.49 30.70 -7.56
N LEU A 92 -6.55 29.55 -6.90
CA LEU A 92 -6.39 28.25 -7.55
C LEU A 92 -7.39 28.04 -8.70
N LEU A 93 -8.64 28.46 -8.50
CA LEU A 93 -9.66 28.37 -9.53
C LEU A 93 -9.37 29.31 -10.68
N ARG A 94 -9.01 30.58 -10.38
CA ARG A 94 -8.78 31.61 -11.39
C ARG A 94 -7.53 31.33 -12.22
N ASP A 95 -6.43 30.97 -11.57
CA ASP A 95 -5.10 30.97 -12.18
C ASP A 95 -4.73 29.59 -12.75
N ASN A 96 -5.26 28.51 -12.14
CA ASN A 96 -4.88 27.14 -12.49
C ASN A 96 -6.07 26.25 -12.89
N ASN A 97 -7.29 26.77 -12.84
CA ASN A 97 -8.52 26.01 -13.06
C ASN A 97 -8.64 24.78 -12.13
N ILE A 98 -8.18 24.95 -10.88
CA ILE A 98 -8.25 23.96 -9.81
C ILE A 98 -9.30 24.40 -8.80
N ALA A 99 -10.31 23.58 -8.56
CA ALA A 99 -11.30 23.82 -7.52
C ALA A 99 -11.02 22.98 -6.29
N ILE A 100 -11.19 23.56 -5.10
CA ILE A 100 -11.09 22.86 -3.82
C ILE A 100 -12.39 23.01 -3.03
N VAL A 101 -12.90 21.90 -2.52
CA VAL A 101 -14.12 21.84 -1.70
C VAL A 101 -13.77 21.23 -0.36
N LYS A 102 -13.88 22.02 0.71
CA LYS A 102 -13.66 21.58 2.09
C LYS A 102 -14.92 20.91 2.65
N TRP A 103 -14.72 19.89 3.46
CA TRP A 103 -15.78 19.16 4.14
C TRP A 103 -15.73 19.47 5.63
N ASP A 104 -16.57 20.39 6.10
CA ASP A 104 -16.55 20.88 7.48
C ASP A 104 -17.04 19.86 8.54
N ASN A 105 -17.32 18.60 8.15
CA ASN A 105 -17.95 17.59 9.01
C ASN A 105 -17.49 16.15 8.75
N ILE A 106 -16.26 15.94 8.29
CA ILE A 106 -15.68 14.59 8.40
C ILE A 106 -15.35 14.42 9.88
N LYS A 107 -15.94 13.42 10.55
CA LYS A 107 -15.59 13.03 11.92
C LYS A 107 -14.11 12.61 11.98
N GLY A 108 -13.20 13.57 11.99
CA GLY A 108 -11.90 13.42 12.61
C GLY A 108 -12.15 13.48 14.12
N ASN A 109 -11.60 12.54 14.87
CA ASN A 109 -11.45 12.74 16.31
C ASN A 109 -10.83 14.14 16.49
N GLN A 110 -11.35 14.95 17.40
CA GLN A 110 -10.82 16.28 17.70
C GLN A 110 -9.35 16.27 18.20
N ASN A 111 -8.72 15.09 18.26
CA ASN A 111 -7.32 14.87 18.60
C ASN A 111 -6.41 14.64 17.36
N ASP A 112 -6.94 14.57 16.13
CA ASP A 112 -6.13 14.44 14.91
C ASP A 112 -6.03 15.78 14.19
N GLN A 113 -4.91 16.48 14.38
CA GLN A 113 -4.54 17.69 13.63
C GLN A 113 -4.27 17.44 12.12
N ASN A 114 -4.57 16.24 11.61
CA ASN A 114 -4.28 15.79 10.23
C ASN A 114 -5.55 15.48 9.39
N SER A 115 -6.75 15.85 9.83
CA SER A 115 -7.96 15.68 9.01
C SER A 115 -8.13 16.79 7.98
N ASP A 116 -7.23 16.83 6.99
CA ASP A 116 -7.34 17.71 5.83
C ASP A 116 -8.46 17.19 4.89
N GLY A 117 -9.70 17.36 5.35
CA GLY A 117 -10.92 16.87 4.72
C GLY A 117 -11.36 17.75 3.57
N PHE A 118 -10.67 17.74 2.44
CA PHE A 118 -11.11 18.42 1.24
C PHE A 118 -10.97 17.56 -0.03
N THR A 119 -11.75 17.89 -1.04
CA THR A 119 -11.65 17.35 -2.39
C THR A 119 -10.98 18.39 -3.30
N ILE A 120 -10.00 17.94 -4.07
CA ILE A 120 -9.38 18.72 -5.15
C ILE A 120 -9.97 18.25 -6.48
N ILE A 121 -10.28 19.20 -7.36
CA ILE A 121 -10.82 18.96 -8.69
C ILE A 121 -9.99 19.73 -9.70
N ASP A 122 -9.30 19.00 -10.58
CA ASP A 122 -8.68 19.55 -11.76
C ASP A 122 -9.72 19.63 -12.87
N LEU A 123 -10.16 20.85 -13.19
CA LEU A 123 -11.23 21.09 -14.14
C LEU A 123 -10.76 20.92 -15.60
N ASN A 124 -9.45 21.05 -15.87
CA ASN A 124 -8.88 20.84 -17.20
C ASN A 124 -8.87 19.36 -17.55
N ASN A 125 -8.35 18.54 -16.64
CA ASN A 125 -8.22 17.10 -16.82
C ASN A 125 -9.47 16.32 -16.38
N LYS A 126 -10.47 17.02 -15.81
CA LYS A 126 -11.73 16.46 -15.30
C LYS A 126 -11.50 15.33 -14.30
N ILE A 127 -10.60 15.51 -13.35
CA ILE A 127 -10.29 14.51 -12.34
C ILE A 127 -10.39 15.10 -10.94
N SER A 128 -10.83 14.26 -9.99
CA SER A 128 -10.85 14.61 -8.58
C SER A 128 -10.09 13.58 -7.73
N PHE A 129 -9.54 14.07 -6.63
CA PHE A 129 -8.83 13.28 -5.62
C PHE A 129 -8.95 13.95 -4.25
N THR A 130 -8.66 13.22 -3.18
CA THR A 130 -8.74 13.78 -1.83
C THR A 130 -7.48 14.57 -1.49
N GLY A 131 -7.60 15.56 -0.60
CA GLY A 131 -6.45 16.27 -0.03
C GLY A 131 -5.46 15.32 0.65
N ALA A 132 -5.97 14.29 1.34
CA ALA A 132 -5.13 13.24 1.93
C ALA A 132 -4.31 12.48 0.88
N ASP A 133 -4.92 12.06 -0.24
CA ASP A 133 -4.20 11.39 -1.34
C ASP A 133 -3.15 12.31 -1.97
N PHE A 134 -3.46 13.60 -2.12
CA PHE A 134 -2.54 14.59 -2.66
C PHE A 134 -1.35 14.83 -1.73
N TYR A 135 -1.59 15.02 -0.43
CA TYR A 135 -0.53 15.21 0.56
C TYR A 135 0.33 13.96 0.71
N LYS A 136 -0.27 12.76 0.67
CA LYS A 136 0.48 11.51 0.61
C LYS A 136 1.38 11.46 -0.62
N TYR A 137 0.84 11.79 -1.80
CA TYR A 137 1.63 11.84 -3.03
C TYR A 137 2.80 12.85 -2.95
N ALA A 138 2.54 14.06 -2.46
CA ALA A 138 3.57 15.08 -2.29
C ALA A 138 4.66 14.62 -1.32
N PHE A 139 4.25 14.07 -0.18
CA PHE A 139 5.16 13.50 0.81
C PHE A 139 6.01 12.38 0.22
N GLU A 140 5.42 11.39 -0.45
CA GLU A 140 6.12 10.26 -1.06
C GLU A 140 7.13 10.70 -2.15
N ASN A 141 6.85 11.82 -2.83
CA ASN A 141 7.69 12.37 -3.91
C ASN A 141 8.53 13.59 -3.49
N ASN A 142 8.71 13.81 -2.19
CA ASN A 142 9.57 14.86 -1.61
C ASN A 142 9.11 16.30 -1.84
N HIS A 143 7.90 16.57 -2.29
CA HIS A 143 7.46 17.94 -2.53
C HIS A 143 7.19 18.69 -1.22
N LEU A 144 7.66 19.94 -1.14
CA LEU A 144 7.51 20.81 0.04
C LEU A 144 6.13 21.46 0.15
N LEU A 145 5.41 21.60 -0.96
CA LEU A 145 4.12 22.29 -1.04
C LEU A 145 4.18 23.72 -0.48
N ASN A 146 5.20 24.48 -0.88
CA ASN A 146 5.43 25.88 -0.52
C ASN A 146 5.05 26.86 -1.65
N GLY A 147 4.25 26.41 -2.62
CA GLY A 147 3.85 27.21 -3.77
C GLY A 147 4.92 27.37 -4.87
N GLN A 148 6.11 26.79 -4.70
CA GLN A 148 7.24 26.97 -5.62
C GLN A 148 7.66 25.69 -6.35
N GLY A 149 6.98 24.56 -6.08
CA GLY A 149 7.29 23.28 -6.71
C GLY A 149 8.56 22.60 -6.21
N GLU A 150 9.15 23.12 -5.13
CA GLU A 150 10.41 22.63 -4.60
C GLU A 150 10.27 21.24 -3.98
N LYS A 151 11.39 20.50 -4.03
CA LYS A 151 11.55 19.20 -3.39
C LYS A 151 12.54 19.29 -2.23
N LEU A 152 12.35 18.45 -1.23
CA LEU A 152 13.38 18.15 -0.24
C LEU A 152 14.60 17.58 -0.97
N ASP A 153 15.74 18.20 -0.74
CA ASP A 153 17.01 17.79 -1.34
C ASP A 153 17.61 16.61 -0.60
N VAL A 154 18.25 15.72 -1.35
CA VAL A 154 19.03 14.61 -0.80
C VAL A 154 20.49 15.01 -0.90
N ASN A 155 21.18 15.05 0.24
CA ASN A 155 22.59 15.37 0.20
C ASN A 155 23.42 14.19 -0.30
N TRP A 156 23.64 14.17 -1.61
CA TRP A 156 24.40 13.14 -2.30
C TRP A 156 25.88 13.16 -1.96
N GLU A 157 26.46 14.30 -1.57
CA GLU A 157 27.87 14.41 -1.17
C GLU A 157 28.18 13.57 0.07
N ALA A 158 27.18 13.28 0.91
CA ALA A 158 27.29 12.37 2.04
C ALA A 158 27.86 11.00 1.64
N LEU A 159 27.54 10.50 0.45
CA LEU A 159 27.97 9.21 -0.05
C LEU A 159 29.50 9.10 -0.21
N ASN A 160 30.20 10.24 -0.35
CA ASN A 160 31.67 10.27 -0.40
C ASN A 160 32.31 9.71 0.88
N ALA A 161 31.62 9.84 2.03
CA ALA A 161 32.12 9.33 3.32
C ALA A 161 32.26 7.80 3.37
N VAL A 162 31.60 7.08 2.46
CA VAL A 162 31.72 5.62 2.31
C VAL A 162 32.26 5.21 0.95
N GLY A 163 32.98 6.11 0.27
CA GLY A 163 33.65 5.82 -0.99
C GLY A 163 32.71 5.65 -2.20
N ILE A 164 31.47 6.16 -2.12
CA ILE A 164 30.53 6.13 -3.24
C ILE A 164 30.53 7.50 -3.93
N ASP A 165 30.96 7.51 -5.18
CA ASP A 165 30.89 8.68 -6.07
C ASP A 165 29.46 8.81 -6.62
N HIS A 166 28.71 9.78 -6.08
CA HIS A 166 27.32 10.00 -6.46
C HIS A 166 27.14 10.48 -7.92
N ASN A 167 28.21 10.93 -8.59
CA ASN A 167 28.15 11.29 -10.01
C ASN A 167 28.04 10.08 -10.93
N LYS A 168 28.33 8.87 -10.40
CA LYS A 168 28.15 7.60 -11.11
C LYS A 168 26.75 7.02 -10.96
N LEU A 169 25.90 7.62 -10.13
CA LEU A 169 24.50 7.26 -10.05
C LEU A 169 23.75 7.92 -11.21
N THR A 170 22.93 7.13 -11.90
CA THR A 170 22.03 7.68 -12.92
C THR A 170 20.97 8.57 -12.29
N GLU A 171 20.40 9.51 -13.05
CA GLU A 171 19.32 10.36 -12.54
C GLU A 171 18.09 9.52 -12.12
N GLN A 172 17.78 8.46 -12.87
CA GLN A 172 16.71 7.52 -12.50
C GLN A 172 17.00 6.82 -11.16
N GLU A 173 18.23 6.37 -10.90
CA GLU A 173 18.61 5.81 -9.61
C GLU A 173 18.49 6.84 -8.48
N LYS A 174 18.94 8.08 -8.69
CA LYS A 174 18.83 9.16 -7.69
C LYS A 174 17.37 9.45 -7.36
N GLU A 175 16.50 9.54 -8.37
CA GLU A 175 15.07 9.74 -8.18
C GLU A 175 14.43 8.58 -7.41
N SER A 176 14.75 7.34 -7.76
CA SER A 176 14.29 6.15 -7.04
C SER A 176 14.76 6.18 -5.57
N ILE A 177 16.05 6.40 -5.33
CA ILE A 177 16.63 6.48 -3.98
C ILE A 177 15.97 7.59 -3.17
N ALA A 178 15.80 8.78 -3.76
CA ALA A 178 15.16 9.93 -3.12
C ALA A 178 13.69 9.65 -2.74
N ARG A 179 13.00 8.78 -3.47
CA ARG A 179 11.64 8.31 -3.13
C ARG A 179 11.64 7.18 -2.08
N GLY A 180 12.80 6.84 -1.53
CA GLY A 180 12.99 5.79 -0.54
C GLY A 180 13.13 4.37 -1.10
N GLU A 181 13.21 4.22 -2.43
CA GLU A 181 13.50 2.93 -3.06
C GLU A 181 14.95 2.53 -2.76
N LYS A 182 15.18 1.23 -2.55
CA LYS A 182 16.54 0.72 -2.35
C LYS A 182 17.24 0.58 -3.70
N SER A 183 18.47 1.06 -3.77
CA SER A 183 19.35 0.84 -4.92
C SER A 183 19.73 -0.64 -5.09
N GLU A 184 20.36 -0.95 -6.21
CA GLU A 184 21.21 -2.14 -6.33
C GLU A 184 22.34 -2.12 -5.31
N LEU A 185 22.96 -3.28 -5.05
CA LEU A 185 24.13 -3.37 -4.17
C LEU A 185 25.28 -2.50 -4.70
N LYS A 186 25.76 -1.59 -3.86
CA LYS A 186 26.93 -0.75 -4.10
C LYS A 186 28.07 -1.19 -3.18
N GLY A 187 29.30 -1.06 -3.66
CA GLY A 187 30.50 -1.26 -2.84
C GLY A 187 30.74 -0.03 -1.97
N LEU A 188 30.91 -0.26 -0.67
CA LEU A 188 31.22 0.75 0.33
C LEU A 188 32.65 0.54 0.83
N ILE A 189 33.30 1.65 1.17
CA ILE A 189 34.67 1.69 1.67
C ILE A 189 34.70 2.59 2.90
N ILE A 190 35.09 2.04 4.04
CA ILE A 190 35.29 2.80 5.28
C ILE A 190 36.69 2.55 5.83
N ASP A 191 37.12 3.40 6.77
CA ASP A 191 38.41 3.20 7.45
C ASP A 191 38.43 1.89 8.26
N ASP A 192 39.56 1.21 8.18
CA ASP A 192 39.84 0.06 9.02
C ASP A 192 40.23 0.50 10.44
N ASN A 193 39.28 0.40 11.36
CA ASN A 193 39.49 0.64 12.78
C ASN A 193 38.65 -0.35 13.63
N GLU A 194 39.02 -0.47 14.91
CA GLU A 194 38.38 -1.42 15.84
C GLU A 194 36.87 -1.22 15.96
N GLN A 195 36.41 0.04 15.98
CA GLN A 195 34.99 0.36 16.10
C GLN A 195 34.19 -0.12 14.88
N ASN A 196 34.72 0.12 13.67
CA ASN A 196 34.08 -0.29 12.42
C ASN A 196 34.08 -1.81 12.27
N ARG A 197 35.19 -2.49 12.57
CA ARG A 197 35.25 -3.96 12.57
C ARG A 197 34.22 -4.56 13.52
N LYS A 198 34.20 -4.09 14.77
CA LYS A 198 33.25 -4.55 15.79
C LYS A 198 31.81 -4.35 15.36
N TYR A 199 31.50 -3.22 14.72
CA TYR A 199 30.16 -2.99 14.16
C TYR A 199 29.81 -4.02 13.08
N LEU A 200 30.65 -4.16 12.04
CA LEU A 200 30.39 -5.08 10.92
C LEU A 200 30.24 -6.53 11.40
N GLU A 201 31.10 -6.97 12.32
CA GLU A 201 31.04 -8.32 12.91
C GLU A 201 29.79 -8.54 13.76
N SER A 202 29.41 -7.55 14.59
CA SER A 202 28.20 -7.64 15.41
C SER A 202 26.92 -7.67 14.56
N GLU A 203 26.96 -7.06 13.38
CA GLU A 203 25.86 -6.99 12.42
C GLU A 203 25.91 -8.09 11.36
N LYS A 204 26.88 -9.02 11.44
CA LYS A 204 27.02 -10.18 10.52
C LYS A 204 27.19 -9.76 9.05
N ILE A 205 27.94 -8.69 8.83
CA ILE A 205 28.22 -8.12 7.51
C ILE A 205 29.54 -8.70 7.01
N ASP A 206 29.54 -9.28 5.82
CA ASP A 206 30.75 -9.68 5.13
C ASP A 206 31.55 -8.44 4.69
N TYR A 207 32.85 -8.45 5.00
CA TYR A 207 33.76 -7.40 4.59
C TYR A 207 35.15 -7.95 4.24
N GLU A 208 35.86 -7.24 3.35
CA GLU A 208 37.26 -7.47 3.03
C GLU A 208 38.10 -6.33 3.61
N ALA A 209 39.12 -6.66 4.40
CA ALA A 209 40.09 -5.69 4.89
C ALA A 209 41.29 -5.63 3.93
N LYS A 210 41.49 -4.48 3.28
CA LYS A 210 42.57 -4.27 2.32
C LYS A 210 43.01 -2.81 2.33
N ASP A 211 44.31 -2.56 2.22
CA ASP A 211 44.89 -1.21 2.10
C ASP A 211 44.45 -0.23 3.21
N GLY A 212 44.26 -0.73 4.44
CA GLY A 212 43.78 0.07 5.58
C GLY A 212 42.31 0.48 5.50
N LYS A 213 41.53 -0.20 4.66
CA LYS A 213 40.09 0.03 4.45
C LYS A 213 39.30 -1.27 4.61
N LEU A 214 38.03 -1.12 4.94
CA LEU A 214 37.03 -2.19 4.97
C LEU A 214 36.09 -2.02 3.79
N HIS A 215 36.01 -3.03 2.95
CA HIS A 215 35.16 -3.10 1.76
C HIS A 215 33.98 -4.02 2.02
N PHE A 216 32.76 -3.55 1.79
CA PHE A 216 31.54 -4.35 1.96
C PHE A 216 30.45 -3.85 1.00
N GLN A 217 29.33 -4.56 0.91
CA GLN A 217 28.23 -4.19 0.00
C GLN A 217 27.01 -3.71 0.77
N ALA A 218 26.31 -2.70 0.25
CA ALA A 218 25.04 -2.23 0.80
C ALA A 218 24.13 -1.68 -0.28
N LYS A 219 22.82 -1.74 -0.03
CA LYS A 219 21.83 -0.95 -0.78
C LYS A 219 21.66 0.42 -0.15
N ILE A 220 21.44 1.45 -0.95
CA ILE A 220 21.22 2.83 -0.53
C ILE A 220 19.74 3.16 -0.72
N SER A 221 19.13 3.82 0.26
CA SER A 221 17.79 4.41 0.12
C SER A 221 17.72 5.70 0.93
N THR A 222 16.63 6.46 0.80
CA THR A 222 16.32 7.51 1.77
C THR A 222 15.24 7.09 2.76
N ALA A 223 15.33 7.57 4.00
CA ALA A 223 14.24 7.49 4.97
C ALA A 223 13.79 8.89 5.41
N LYS A 224 12.49 9.01 5.62
CA LYS A 224 11.82 10.14 6.27
C LYS A 224 11.35 9.70 7.65
N GLU A 225 11.31 10.62 8.61
CA GLU A 225 10.81 10.34 9.96
C GLU A 225 11.48 9.15 10.66
N ILE A 226 12.80 9.22 10.85
CA ILE A 226 13.58 8.11 11.40
C ILE A 226 13.15 7.80 12.84
N GLU A 227 12.80 6.54 13.08
CA GLU A 227 12.58 5.99 14.41
C GLU A 227 13.63 4.93 14.72
N VAL A 228 14.14 4.93 15.94
CA VAL A 228 15.07 3.89 16.42
C VAL A 228 14.56 3.27 17.72
N GLU A 229 15.03 2.06 18.05
CA GLU A 229 14.63 1.41 19.30
C GLU A 229 15.01 2.26 20.53
N ASN A 230 14.12 2.33 21.52
CA ASN A 230 14.37 2.99 22.80
C ASN A 230 15.25 2.14 23.70
N THR A 231 16.56 2.11 23.42
CA THR A 231 17.57 1.45 24.26
C THR A 231 18.46 2.49 24.95
N PRO A 232 19.05 2.17 26.13
CA PRO A 232 20.04 3.04 26.77
C PRO A 232 21.22 3.37 25.86
N GLN A 233 21.66 2.41 25.04
CA GLN A 233 22.75 2.59 24.09
C GLN A 233 22.38 3.59 22.98
N ASN A 234 21.16 3.49 22.42
CA ASN A 234 20.69 4.40 21.37
C ASN A 234 20.47 5.81 21.91
N LYS A 235 19.85 5.94 23.10
CA LYS A 235 19.70 7.22 23.81
C LYS A 235 21.05 7.90 24.04
N LYS A 236 22.05 7.14 24.49
CA LYS A 236 23.40 7.67 24.70
C LYS A 236 24.02 8.16 23.39
N LYS A 237 24.01 7.33 22.33
CA LYS A 237 24.52 7.71 21.00
C LYS A 237 23.86 8.99 20.47
N LEU A 238 22.54 9.09 20.56
CA LEU A 238 21.79 10.27 20.13
C LEU A 238 22.22 11.53 20.90
N LYS A 239 22.39 11.42 22.22
CA LYS A 239 22.84 12.54 23.06
C LYS A 239 24.29 12.94 22.81
N ASP A 240 25.19 11.95 22.66
CA ASP A 240 26.62 12.17 22.40
C ASP A 240 26.82 12.91 21.06
N GLU A 241 25.94 12.68 20.09
CA GLU A 241 25.93 13.35 18.77
C GLU A 241 25.03 14.61 18.73
N ASN A 242 24.49 15.05 19.87
CA ASN A 242 23.61 16.22 19.99
C ASN A 242 22.37 16.18 19.06
N ILE A 243 21.75 15.01 18.95
CA ILE A 243 20.57 14.76 18.12
C ILE A 243 19.32 14.80 18.99
N ASP A 244 18.37 15.69 18.65
CA ASP A 244 17.09 15.76 19.33
C ASP A 244 16.16 14.60 18.94
N PHE A 245 15.53 13.99 19.95
CA PHE A 245 14.57 12.91 19.78
C PHE A 245 13.40 13.04 20.75
N ARG A 246 12.28 12.38 20.43
CA ARG A 246 11.17 12.14 21.37
C ARG A 246 10.91 10.66 21.51
N GLU A 247 10.52 10.24 22.70
CA GLU A 247 9.97 8.91 22.91
C GLU A 247 8.57 8.83 22.28
N THR A 248 8.30 7.75 21.57
CA THR A 248 6.99 7.46 20.99
C THR A 248 6.21 6.51 21.90
N PRO A 249 4.86 6.47 21.79
CA PRO A 249 4.05 5.50 22.55
C PRO A 249 4.42 4.03 22.29
N ASP A 250 5.08 3.75 21.18
CA ASP A 250 5.55 2.41 20.79
C ASP A 250 6.93 2.05 21.35
N ASN A 251 7.42 2.79 22.35
CA ASN A 251 8.74 2.60 22.95
C ASN A 251 9.87 2.68 21.92
N LYS A 252 9.80 3.67 21.03
CA LYS A 252 10.86 4.04 20.10
C LYS A 252 11.28 5.49 20.32
N LEU A 253 12.39 5.89 19.72
CA LEU A 253 12.87 7.27 19.69
C LEU A 253 12.63 7.79 18.27
N LYS A 254 11.68 8.71 18.10
CA LYS A 254 11.49 9.44 16.85
C LYS A 254 12.44 10.63 16.83
N ILE A 255 13.30 10.68 15.82
CA ILE A 255 14.27 11.75 15.67
C ILE A 255 13.55 13.01 15.21
N GLN A 256 13.75 14.10 15.96
CA GLN A 256 13.06 15.36 15.74
C GLN A 256 13.88 16.33 14.89
N ASP A 257 15.21 16.19 14.95
CA ASP A 257 16.10 17.11 14.26
C ASP A 257 16.09 16.83 12.75
N LYS A 258 15.55 17.78 11.99
CA LYS A 258 15.57 17.75 10.53
C LYS A 258 16.98 18.05 9.99
N VAL A 259 17.90 18.62 10.78
CA VAL A 259 19.16 19.22 10.30
C VAL A 259 20.42 18.46 10.77
N SER A 260 20.40 17.75 11.91
CA SER A 260 21.65 17.24 12.54
C SER A 260 21.89 15.72 12.54
N LEU A 261 21.34 14.95 11.61
CA LEU A 261 21.47 13.48 11.59
C LEU A 261 22.87 12.91 11.21
N ARG A 262 23.94 13.70 11.35
CA ARG A 262 25.23 13.54 10.65
C ARG A 262 25.93 12.19 10.79
N LYS A 263 25.69 11.39 11.84
CA LYS A 263 26.43 10.13 12.10
C LYS A 263 25.61 9.05 12.84
N LEU A 264 24.34 8.89 12.52
CA LEU A 264 23.51 7.94 13.26
C LEU A 264 23.70 6.49 12.79
N VAL A 265 24.71 5.77 13.28
CA VAL A 265 24.75 4.30 13.12
C VAL A 265 23.95 3.65 14.26
N ILE A 266 22.63 3.65 14.10
CA ILE A 266 21.72 2.98 15.04
C ILE A 266 21.01 1.82 14.34
N GLY A 267 21.28 0.61 14.84
CA GLY A 267 20.53 -0.60 14.57
C GLY A 267 20.52 -1.01 13.10
N ALA A 268 21.38 -1.96 12.72
CA ALA A 268 21.37 -2.63 11.42
C ALA A 268 21.62 -1.76 10.15
N VAL A 269 21.47 -0.44 10.21
CA VAL A 269 21.61 0.47 9.05
C VAL A 269 22.69 1.52 9.34
N LEU A 270 23.59 1.75 8.37
CA LEU A 270 24.53 2.88 8.40
C LEU A 270 23.79 4.11 7.85
N ILE A 271 23.68 5.17 8.65
CA ILE A 271 23.01 6.42 8.23
C ILE A 271 24.07 7.49 8.00
N ILE A 272 24.05 8.12 6.82
CA ILE A 272 24.92 9.23 6.47
C ILE A 272 24.06 10.47 6.20
N SER A 273 24.41 11.63 6.77
CA SER A 273 23.57 12.84 6.67
C SER A 273 24.42 14.09 6.47
N PRO A 274 24.01 14.95 5.52
CA PRO A 274 23.67 16.33 5.91
C PRO A 274 22.31 16.91 5.40
N ILE A 275 21.46 17.37 6.34
CA ILE A 275 20.41 18.45 6.31
C ILE A 275 19.01 18.24 5.63
N ALA A 276 17.98 18.65 6.39
CA ALA A 276 16.55 18.89 6.13
C ALA A 276 15.63 17.68 5.83
N GLY A 277 15.39 16.84 6.84
CA GLY A 277 14.21 15.96 6.92
C GLY A 277 14.29 14.63 6.15
N ILE A 278 15.31 14.43 5.31
CA ILE A 278 15.62 13.18 4.62
C ILE A 278 17.03 12.70 5.01
N ALA A 279 17.17 11.40 5.33
CA ALA A 279 18.48 10.79 5.57
C ALA A 279 18.78 9.68 4.57
N LEU A 280 20.06 9.53 4.21
CA LEU A 280 20.54 8.39 3.44
C LEU A 280 20.76 7.19 4.37
N MET A 281 20.08 6.10 4.04
CA MET A 281 20.09 4.82 4.73
C MET A 281 20.87 3.81 3.91
N MET A 282 21.75 3.05 4.56
CA MET A 282 22.49 1.98 3.93
C MET A 282 22.15 0.65 4.58
N THR A 283 21.54 -0.24 3.80
CA THR A 283 21.20 -1.59 4.22
C THR A 283 22.32 -2.53 3.79
N PRO A 284 23.23 -2.92 4.69
CA PRO A 284 24.38 -3.75 4.34
C PRO A 284 23.94 -5.18 4.00
N LYS A 285 24.73 -5.82 3.14
CA LYS A 285 24.58 -7.24 2.85
C LYS A 285 25.07 -8.07 4.03
N ARG A 286 24.18 -8.91 4.56
CA ARG A 286 24.49 -9.81 5.68
C ARG A 286 24.57 -11.26 5.24
N ASN A 287 25.27 -12.04 6.03
CA ASN A 287 25.46 -13.47 5.78
C ASN A 287 24.23 -14.28 6.23
N GLU A 288 23.54 -13.74 7.23
CA GLU A 288 22.37 -14.33 7.85
C GLU A 288 21.31 -13.28 8.17
N ILE A 289 20.06 -13.75 8.30
CA ILE A 289 18.93 -12.90 8.68
C ILE A 289 19.09 -12.52 10.15
N LYS A 290 19.15 -11.22 10.43
CA LYS A 290 19.17 -10.71 11.80
C LYS A 290 17.84 -11.02 12.49
N GLN A 291 17.92 -11.61 13.68
CA GLN A 291 16.73 -11.94 14.46
C GLN A 291 16.12 -10.68 15.08
N SER A 292 14.80 -10.67 15.21
CA SER A 292 14.09 -9.63 15.95
C SER A 292 14.47 -9.63 17.43
N ASN A 293 14.55 -8.43 18.02
CA ASN A 293 14.67 -8.24 19.46
C ASN A 293 13.37 -8.60 20.20
N ASP A 294 12.22 -8.55 19.52
CA ASP A 294 10.99 -9.13 20.05
C ASP A 294 11.05 -10.65 19.95
N ASN A 295 11.15 -11.32 21.11
CA ASN A 295 11.20 -12.77 21.22
C ASN A 295 10.04 -13.49 20.51
N SER A 296 8.85 -12.87 20.45
CA SER A 296 7.68 -13.43 19.76
C SER A 296 7.83 -13.45 18.23
N LEU A 297 8.72 -12.61 17.69
CA LEU A 297 8.99 -12.49 16.25
C LEU A 297 10.25 -13.27 15.82
N LYS A 298 10.94 -13.97 16.73
CA LYS A 298 12.10 -14.79 16.39
C LYS A 298 11.75 -15.85 15.35
N LEU A 299 12.63 -16.04 14.37
CA LEU A 299 12.42 -16.94 13.24
C LEU A 299 12.94 -18.33 13.57
N ASN A 300 12.13 -19.36 13.32
CA ASN A 300 12.59 -20.75 13.34
C ASN A 300 13.16 -21.14 11.97
N LYS A 301 13.71 -22.36 11.84
CA LYS A 301 14.31 -22.84 10.58
C LYS A 301 13.35 -22.80 9.40
N LYS A 302 12.09 -23.21 9.61
CA LYS A 302 11.05 -23.21 8.56
C LYS A 302 10.70 -21.80 8.12
N ASP A 303 10.66 -20.84 9.05
CA ASP A 303 10.44 -19.43 8.72
C ASP A 303 11.57 -18.90 7.84
N ILE A 304 12.83 -19.18 8.21
CA ILE A 304 14.01 -18.76 7.47
C ILE A 304 14.03 -19.36 6.06
N GLU A 305 13.72 -20.64 5.92
CA GLU A 305 13.62 -21.32 4.61
C GLU A 305 12.53 -20.70 3.72
N SER A 306 11.35 -20.45 4.30
CA SER A 306 10.24 -19.81 3.58
C SER A 306 10.58 -18.39 3.12
N LEU A 307 11.18 -17.60 4.01
CA LEU A 307 11.65 -16.24 3.70
C LEU A 307 12.70 -16.27 2.57
N LYS A 308 13.68 -17.19 2.62
CA LYS A 308 14.70 -17.35 1.58
C LYS A 308 14.13 -17.69 0.21
N GLN A 309 12.99 -18.37 0.15
CA GLN A 309 12.26 -18.63 -1.11
C GLN A 309 11.52 -17.38 -1.64
N GLY A 310 11.47 -16.30 -0.86
CA GLY A 310 10.77 -15.06 -1.18
C GLY A 310 9.30 -15.06 -0.76
N ASN A 311 8.91 -15.96 0.14
CA ASN A 311 7.57 -15.97 0.69
C ASN A 311 7.43 -14.95 1.82
N ILE A 312 6.20 -14.53 2.06
CA ILE A 312 5.83 -13.73 3.21
C ILE A 312 5.46 -14.65 4.37
N ILE A 313 5.90 -14.29 5.57
CA ILE A 313 5.46 -14.94 6.81
C ILE A 313 4.65 -13.96 7.65
N THR A 314 3.80 -14.49 8.52
CA THR A 314 3.05 -13.71 9.50
C THR A 314 3.30 -14.26 10.89
N LYS A 315 3.54 -13.38 11.88
CA LYS A 315 3.51 -13.72 13.31
C LYS A 315 2.80 -12.65 14.12
N ASN A 316 2.49 -12.93 15.38
CA ASN A 316 2.02 -11.91 16.31
C ASN A 316 3.20 -11.41 17.16
N ASN A 317 3.28 -10.10 17.36
CA ASN A 317 4.27 -9.51 18.26
C ASN A 317 3.88 -9.72 19.74
N SER A 318 4.71 -9.23 20.65
CA SER A 318 4.47 -9.28 22.11
C SER A 318 3.19 -8.57 22.57
N LYS A 319 2.65 -7.64 21.78
CA LYS A 319 1.36 -6.96 21.99
C LYS A 319 0.18 -7.70 21.33
N ASN A 320 0.41 -8.92 20.84
CA ASN A 320 -0.56 -9.71 20.05
C ASN A 320 -1.04 -9.01 18.77
N GLU A 321 -0.27 -8.05 18.25
CA GLU A 321 -0.53 -7.44 16.94
C GLU A 321 0.08 -8.30 15.85
N ARG A 322 -0.68 -8.52 14.78
CA ARG A 322 -0.21 -9.28 13.61
C ARG A 322 0.84 -8.48 12.83
N VAL A 323 1.99 -9.09 12.58
CA VAL A 323 3.14 -8.56 11.84
C VAL A 323 3.42 -9.44 10.63
N VAL A 324 3.56 -8.80 9.48
CA VAL A 324 3.91 -9.41 8.19
C VAL A 324 5.39 -9.17 7.95
N MET A 325 6.10 -10.20 7.49
CA MET A 325 7.55 -10.15 7.31
C MET A 325 7.98 -10.78 5.98
N GLN A 326 9.01 -10.18 5.38
CA GLN A 326 9.66 -10.63 4.15
C GLN A 326 11.15 -10.30 4.23
N ILE A 327 12.00 -11.03 3.53
CA ILE A 327 13.40 -10.65 3.39
C ILE A 327 13.65 -9.86 2.11
N ASP A 328 14.58 -8.92 2.19
CA ASP A 328 15.28 -8.40 1.03
C ASP A 328 16.35 -9.43 0.62
N LYS A 329 16.19 -10.02 -0.57
CA LYS A 329 17.02 -11.16 -1.01
C LYS A 329 18.50 -10.81 -1.18
N ASP A 330 18.82 -9.55 -1.45
CA ASP A 330 20.20 -9.13 -1.73
C ASP A 330 20.95 -8.78 -0.45
N THR A 331 20.22 -8.39 0.59
CA THR A 331 20.82 -7.91 1.86
C THR A 331 20.58 -8.81 3.05
N ASN A 332 19.68 -9.80 2.94
CA ASN A 332 19.16 -10.60 4.05
C ASN A 332 18.51 -9.76 5.18
N GLU A 333 18.13 -8.50 4.88
CA GLU A 333 17.37 -7.65 5.79
C GLU A 333 15.95 -8.19 5.96
N LEU A 334 15.46 -8.28 7.20
CA LEU A 334 14.08 -8.65 7.50
C LEU A 334 13.20 -7.41 7.50
N VAL A 335 12.42 -7.23 6.43
CA VAL A 335 11.42 -6.17 6.34
C VAL A 335 10.17 -6.60 7.10
N THR A 336 9.69 -5.76 8.01
CA THR A 336 8.51 -6.05 8.84
C THR A 336 7.51 -4.90 8.81
N VAL A 337 6.22 -5.22 8.79
CA VAL A 337 5.12 -4.24 8.83
C VAL A 337 3.97 -4.79 9.66
N LYS A 338 3.30 -3.95 10.46
CA LYS A 338 2.09 -4.38 11.15
C LYS A 338 0.98 -4.57 10.12
N ALA A 339 0.25 -5.67 10.18
CA ALA A 339 -0.78 -5.98 9.19
C ALA A 339 -1.88 -4.90 9.10
N LYS A 340 -2.16 -4.22 10.22
CA LYS A 340 -3.14 -3.11 10.29
C LYS A 340 -2.70 -1.85 9.51
N ASP A 341 -1.40 -1.69 9.30
CA ASP A 341 -0.83 -0.54 8.58
C ASP A 341 -0.74 -0.81 7.07
N ILE A 342 -0.97 -2.06 6.64
CA ILE A 342 -1.06 -2.43 5.23
C ILE A 342 -2.41 -1.96 4.67
N THR A 343 -2.38 -1.00 3.75
CA THR A 343 -3.56 -0.56 3.03
C THR A 343 -3.64 -1.24 1.67
N ILE A 344 -4.63 -2.13 1.48
CA ILE A 344 -4.90 -2.76 0.18
C ILE A 344 -5.80 -1.83 -0.65
N PRO A 345 -5.41 -1.47 -1.89
CA PRO A 345 -6.23 -0.62 -2.74
C PRO A 345 -7.55 -1.30 -3.11
N ASN A 346 -8.60 -0.51 -3.37
CA ASN A 346 -9.90 -1.05 -3.75
C ASN A 346 -9.93 -1.62 -5.16
N LYS A 347 -9.06 -1.13 -6.05
CA LYS A 347 -8.92 -1.57 -7.44
C LYS A 347 -7.45 -1.85 -7.73
N ILE A 348 -7.17 -2.92 -8.48
CA ILE A 348 -5.84 -3.22 -9.02
C ILE A 348 -6.02 -3.57 -10.49
N GLY A 349 -5.23 -2.95 -11.38
CA GLY A 349 -5.34 -3.19 -12.83
C GLY A 349 -6.74 -2.93 -13.39
N GLY A 350 -7.50 -1.98 -12.82
CA GLY A 350 -8.88 -1.67 -13.18
C GLY A 350 -9.95 -2.60 -12.59
N VAL A 351 -9.56 -3.67 -11.90
CA VAL A 351 -10.48 -4.66 -11.31
C VAL A 351 -10.77 -4.30 -9.86
N VAL A 352 -12.06 -4.23 -9.48
CA VAL A 352 -12.48 -4.06 -8.08
C VAL A 352 -12.19 -5.35 -7.30
N LEU A 353 -11.43 -5.22 -6.22
CA LEU A 353 -11.14 -6.37 -5.35
C LEU A 353 -12.34 -6.73 -4.48
N THR A 354 -12.67 -8.02 -4.46
CA THR A 354 -13.64 -8.58 -3.51
C THR A 354 -13.09 -8.56 -2.07
N PRO A 355 -13.96 -8.60 -1.03
CA PRO A 355 -13.51 -8.71 0.36
C PRO A 355 -12.56 -9.89 0.60
N ALA A 356 -12.85 -11.06 0.01
CA ALA A 356 -12.02 -12.25 0.13
C ALA A 356 -10.63 -12.09 -0.52
N GLN A 357 -10.55 -11.40 -1.67
CA GLN A 357 -9.28 -11.08 -2.32
C GLN A 357 -8.45 -10.10 -1.49
N LYS A 358 -9.07 -9.06 -0.92
CA LYS A 358 -8.38 -8.12 -0.02
C LYS A 358 -7.84 -8.82 1.22
N GLU A 359 -8.65 -9.69 1.81
CA GLU A 359 -8.23 -10.48 2.96
C GLU A 359 -7.08 -11.43 2.60
N SER A 360 -7.15 -12.10 1.44
CA SER A 360 -6.08 -12.98 0.95
C SER A 360 -4.77 -12.22 0.74
N LEU A 361 -4.82 -11.06 0.08
CA LEU A 361 -3.67 -10.17 -0.07
C LEU A 361 -3.12 -9.72 1.28
N SER A 362 -3.96 -9.24 2.20
CA SER A 362 -3.51 -8.83 3.54
C SER A 362 -2.83 -9.95 4.34
N LYS A 363 -3.12 -11.21 3.98
CA LYS A 363 -2.51 -12.41 4.56
C LYS A 363 -1.21 -12.81 3.86
N GLY A 364 -0.82 -12.14 2.78
CA GLY A 364 0.36 -12.45 1.98
C GLY A 364 0.12 -13.48 0.88
N TYR A 365 -1.13 -13.91 0.65
CA TYR A 365 -1.45 -14.85 -0.42
C TYR A 365 -1.55 -14.15 -1.76
N GLU A 366 -1.08 -14.82 -2.81
CA GLU A 366 -1.24 -14.38 -4.19
C GLU A 366 -2.71 -14.53 -4.63
N ILE A 367 -3.21 -13.53 -5.35
CA ILE A 367 -4.52 -13.56 -5.98
C ILE A 367 -4.38 -13.39 -7.49
N ASN A 368 -5.33 -13.94 -8.24
CA ASN A 368 -5.43 -13.72 -9.68
C ASN A 368 -6.59 -12.78 -9.99
N LEU A 369 -6.33 -11.78 -10.82
CA LEU A 369 -7.30 -10.79 -11.26
C LEU A 369 -7.46 -10.88 -12.76
N GLN A 370 -8.69 -10.80 -13.25
CA GLN A 370 -8.99 -10.74 -14.67
C GLN A 370 -9.69 -9.42 -14.97
N ASN A 371 -9.10 -8.62 -15.85
CA ASN A 371 -9.75 -7.46 -16.41
C ASN A 371 -10.30 -7.84 -17.79
N GLU A 372 -11.60 -8.11 -17.84
CA GLU A 372 -12.29 -8.52 -19.08
C GLU A 372 -12.24 -7.40 -20.13
N SER A 373 -12.39 -6.14 -19.73
CA SER A 373 -12.38 -4.99 -20.65
C SER A 373 -11.05 -4.79 -21.35
N LEU A 374 -9.94 -5.14 -20.69
CA LEU A 374 -8.60 -5.05 -21.25
C LEU A 374 -8.07 -6.39 -21.76
N ASN A 375 -8.83 -7.49 -21.61
CA ASN A 375 -8.36 -8.86 -21.84
C ASN A 375 -7.01 -9.16 -21.16
N LYS A 376 -6.85 -8.68 -19.92
CA LYS A 376 -5.61 -8.85 -19.15
C LYS A 376 -5.84 -9.73 -17.92
N THR A 377 -4.83 -10.53 -17.58
CA THR A 377 -4.81 -11.30 -16.34
C THR A 377 -3.58 -10.94 -15.54
N TYR A 378 -3.76 -10.68 -14.25
CA TYR A 378 -2.69 -10.29 -13.33
C TYR A 378 -2.59 -11.29 -12.19
N SER A 379 -1.38 -11.72 -11.85
CA SER A 379 -1.09 -12.29 -10.53
C SER A 379 -0.60 -11.19 -9.61
N VAL A 380 -1.20 -11.09 -8.43
CA VAL A 380 -0.95 -10.00 -7.49
C VAL A 380 -0.64 -10.59 -6.13
N LYS A 381 0.48 -10.18 -5.52
CA LYS A 381 0.86 -10.57 -4.17
C LYS A 381 1.44 -9.38 -3.41
N LEU A 382 1.45 -9.45 -2.09
CA LEU A 382 2.21 -8.49 -1.30
C LEU A 382 3.71 -8.62 -1.60
N ASP A 383 4.39 -7.48 -1.62
CA ASP A 383 5.84 -7.39 -1.66
C ASP A 383 6.29 -6.19 -0.84
N LEU A 384 6.79 -6.44 0.36
CA LEU A 384 7.27 -5.42 1.30
C LEU A 384 8.56 -4.74 0.83
N ASN A 385 9.27 -5.32 -0.15
CA ASN A 385 10.43 -4.69 -0.76
C ASN A 385 10.05 -3.77 -1.95
N SER A 386 8.83 -3.91 -2.46
CA SER A 386 8.28 -3.02 -3.49
C SER A 386 7.81 -1.71 -2.86
N LYS A 387 8.05 -0.59 -3.54
CA LYS A 387 7.56 0.73 -3.13
C LYS A 387 6.05 0.76 -2.90
N ASN A 388 5.31 0.10 -3.78
CA ASN A 388 3.84 0.08 -3.72
C ASN A 388 3.31 -1.00 -2.77
N GLY A 389 4.20 -1.77 -2.12
CA GLY A 389 3.85 -2.85 -1.20
C GLY A 389 3.26 -4.10 -1.87
N ILE A 390 3.18 -4.11 -3.21
CA ILE A 390 2.54 -5.13 -4.02
C ILE A 390 3.40 -5.41 -5.25
N ASP A 391 3.51 -6.69 -5.61
CA ASP A 391 4.04 -7.20 -6.88
C ASP A 391 2.86 -7.56 -7.79
N ILE A 392 2.88 -7.06 -9.02
CA ILE A 392 1.84 -7.28 -10.03
C ILE A 392 2.52 -7.85 -11.27
N LYS A 393 2.20 -9.10 -11.61
CA LYS A 393 2.70 -9.78 -12.81
C LYS A 393 1.60 -9.86 -13.87
N ASP A 394 1.87 -9.27 -15.02
CA ASP A 394 1.00 -9.42 -16.20
C ASP A 394 1.21 -10.82 -16.80
N ASN A 395 0.18 -11.65 -16.71
CA ASN A 395 0.16 -13.03 -17.20
C ASN A 395 -0.69 -13.16 -18.47
N THR A 396 -0.92 -12.06 -19.18
CA THR A 396 -1.70 -12.06 -20.42
C THR A 396 -1.04 -13.00 -21.43
N LYS A 397 -1.71 -14.11 -21.77
CA LYS A 397 -1.28 -14.99 -22.84
C LYS A 397 -1.52 -14.27 -24.17
N ILE A 398 -0.46 -13.74 -24.78
CA ILE A 398 -0.50 -13.29 -26.16
C ILE A 398 -0.76 -14.54 -27.00
N LYS A 399 -1.94 -14.65 -27.62
CA LYS A 399 -2.11 -15.61 -28.71
C LYS A 399 -1.22 -15.09 -29.85
N GLU A 400 -0.10 -15.76 -30.11
CA GLU A 400 0.63 -15.55 -31.35
C GLU A 400 -0.34 -15.84 -32.49
N GLU A 401 -0.77 -14.79 -33.20
CA GLU A 401 -1.46 -14.96 -34.48
C GLU A 401 -0.44 -15.54 -35.45
N VAL A 402 -0.54 -16.85 -35.69
CA VAL A 402 0.15 -17.51 -36.78
C VAL A 402 -0.39 -16.91 -38.08
N ASN A 403 0.31 -15.93 -38.65
CA ASN A 403 0.09 -15.47 -40.01
C ASN A 403 0.58 -16.56 -40.97
N ILE A 404 -0.33 -17.46 -41.36
CA ILE A 404 -0.06 -18.41 -42.45
C ILE A 404 -0.33 -17.69 -43.77
N ASN A 405 0.70 -17.12 -44.37
CA ASN A 405 0.67 -16.78 -45.79
C ASN A 405 0.54 -18.08 -46.59
N ARG A 406 -0.67 -18.39 -47.07
CA ARG A 406 -0.92 -19.49 -48.01
C ARG A 406 -0.61 -19.03 -49.43
N THR A 407 0.57 -19.39 -49.94
CA THR A 407 0.80 -19.46 -51.38
C THR A 407 0.12 -20.72 -51.92
N GLN A 408 -0.68 -20.57 -52.97
CA GLN A 408 -1.40 -21.65 -53.62
C GLN A 408 -0.46 -22.62 -54.35
N GLY A 409 -0.71 -23.92 -54.20
CA GLY A 409 -0.28 -24.99 -55.09
C GLY A 409 -1.33 -26.10 -55.04
N LYS A 410 -2.00 -26.34 -56.17
CA LYS A 410 -3.07 -27.34 -56.34
C LYS A 410 -2.50 -28.76 -56.25
N GLU A 411 -3.21 -29.68 -55.62
CA GLU A 411 -3.37 -31.05 -56.11
C GLU A 411 -4.63 -31.71 -55.52
N ASN A 412 -5.30 -32.50 -56.37
CA ASN A 412 -6.61 -33.12 -56.16
C ASN A 412 -6.51 -34.40 -55.32
N THR A 413 -7.40 -34.59 -54.33
CA THR A 413 -7.85 -35.93 -53.89
C THR A 413 -9.22 -35.87 -53.18
N THR A 414 -10.01 -36.92 -53.42
CA THR A 414 -11.46 -37.15 -53.29
C THR A 414 -11.99 -37.33 -51.83
N PRO A 415 -13.32 -37.24 -51.56
CA PRO A 415 -13.92 -37.12 -50.22
C PRO A 415 -13.84 -38.32 -49.26
N GLU A 416 -13.10 -39.39 -49.56
CA GLU A 416 -13.12 -40.63 -48.76
C GLU A 416 -12.02 -40.73 -47.69
N GLN A 417 -11.21 -39.69 -47.47
CA GLN A 417 -10.23 -39.65 -46.38
C GLN A 417 -10.59 -38.69 -45.24
N LYS A 418 -11.82 -38.14 -45.23
CA LYS A 418 -12.33 -37.29 -44.13
C LYS A 418 -12.97 -38.06 -42.97
N VAL A 419 -13.20 -39.36 -43.11
CA VAL A 419 -13.87 -40.17 -42.07
C VAL A 419 -12.85 -40.81 -41.11
N GLU A 420 -11.61 -41.05 -41.52
CA GLU A 420 -10.64 -41.76 -40.68
C GLU A 420 -9.82 -40.85 -39.73
N LYS A 421 -9.78 -39.52 -39.96
CA LYS A 421 -9.15 -38.55 -39.04
C LYS A 421 -10.12 -37.95 -38.00
N ALA A 422 -11.43 -38.10 -38.20
CA ALA A 422 -12.42 -37.72 -37.19
C ALA A 422 -12.55 -38.79 -36.08
N GLU A 423 -12.17 -40.05 -36.35
CA GLU A 423 -12.22 -41.14 -35.37
C GLU A 423 -10.98 -41.23 -34.45
N GLN A 424 -9.88 -40.55 -34.78
CA GLN A 424 -8.72 -40.43 -33.89
C GLN A 424 -8.79 -39.23 -32.93
N SER A 425 -9.53 -38.16 -33.26
CA SER A 425 -9.77 -37.03 -32.35
C SER A 425 -10.81 -37.33 -31.26
N ILE A 426 -11.66 -38.35 -31.43
CA ILE A 426 -12.68 -38.75 -30.46
C ILE A 426 -12.13 -39.75 -29.42
N LYS A 427 -10.91 -40.27 -29.61
CA LYS A 427 -10.24 -41.19 -28.65
C LYS A 427 -9.29 -40.51 -27.67
N SER A 428 -8.92 -39.23 -27.85
CA SER A 428 -8.11 -38.48 -26.88
C SER A 428 -8.93 -37.74 -25.81
N ASP A 429 -10.21 -37.49 -26.05
CA ASP A 429 -11.09 -36.77 -25.10
C ASP A 429 -11.78 -37.70 -24.08
N LYS A 430 -11.63 -39.03 -24.21
CA LYS A 430 -12.12 -40.01 -23.23
C LYS A 430 -11.08 -40.48 -22.21
N VAL A 431 -9.83 -40.00 -22.29
CA VAL A 431 -8.74 -40.42 -21.37
C VAL A 431 -8.46 -39.39 -20.26
N GLN A 432 -9.03 -38.18 -20.29
CA GLN A 432 -8.86 -37.20 -19.21
C GLN A 432 -10.04 -37.10 -18.22
N GLU A 433 -11.19 -37.73 -18.51
CA GLU A 433 -12.30 -37.80 -17.56
C GLU A 433 -12.21 -38.98 -16.57
N GLU A 434 -11.32 -39.95 -16.80
CA GLU A 434 -11.10 -41.07 -15.87
C GLU A 434 -10.00 -40.79 -14.83
N THR A 435 -9.06 -39.86 -15.06
CA THR A 435 -8.01 -39.55 -14.07
C THR A 435 -8.43 -38.59 -12.95
N VAL A 436 -9.59 -37.93 -13.08
CA VAL A 436 -10.12 -37.00 -12.04
C VAL A 436 -11.11 -37.69 -11.08
N LYS A 437 -11.56 -38.91 -11.39
CA LYS A 437 -12.45 -39.70 -10.50
C LYS A 437 -11.71 -40.62 -9.54
N GLU A 438 -10.39 -40.80 -9.69
CA GLU A 438 -9.60 -41.68 -8.83
C GLU A 438 -8.87 -40.95 -7.68
N GLN A 439 -8.58 -39.64 -7.78
CA GLN A 439 -7.98 -38.88 -6.66
C GLN A 439 -8.97 -38.32 -5.63
N LYS A 440 -10.29 -38.52 -5.82
CA LYS A 440 -11.32 -38.18 -4.82
C LYS A 440 -11.83 -39.38 -4.00
N LYS A 441 -11.27 -40.58 -4.19
CA LYS A 441 -11.65 -41.78 -3.42
C LYS A 441 -10.62 -42.30 -2.42
N GLU A 442 -9.41 -41.74 -2.35
CA GLU A 442 -8.36 -42.25 -1.44
C GLU A 442 -8.11 -41.46 -0.14
N ASN A 443 -8.77 -40.32 0.12
CA ASN A 443 -8.62 -39.60 1.42
C ASN A 443 -9.83 -39.67 2.36
N THR A 444 -10.72 -40.65 2.16
CA THR A 444 -11.88 -40.88 3.06
C THR A 444 -11.87 -42.24 3.76
N THR A 445 -10.76 -42.98 3.76
CA THR A 445 -10.73 -44.30 4.40
C THR A 445 -9.39 -44.62 5.04
N THR A 446 -8.84 -43.72 5.86
CA THR A 446 -7.83 -44.10 6.88
C THR A 446 -7.79 -43.10 8.04
N GLU A 447 -8.86 -43.00 8.82
CA GLU A 447 -8.80 -42.47 10.21
C GLU A 447 -10.12 -42.73 10.99
N LYS A 448 -10.76 -43.87 10.71
CA LYS A 448 -11.94 -44.35 11.44
C LYS A 448 -11.77 -45.81 11.87
N GLN A 449 -10.64 -46.12 12.49
CA GLN A 449 -10.45 -47.36 13.24
C GLN A 449 -9.21 -47.26 14.12
N GLU A 450 -9.26 -46.38 15.12
CA GLU A 450 -8.50 -46.52 16.38
C GLU A 450 -8.95 -45.41 17.31
N LEU A 451 -10.01 -45.67 18.09
CA LEU A 451 -10.32 -45.04 19.40
C LEU A 451 -11.72 -45.50 19.83
N SER A 452 -11.83 -46.78 20.14
CA SER A 452 -12.81 -47.29 21.08
C SER A 452 -12.06 -47.98 22.21
N LYS A 453 -11.88 -47.26 23.32
CA LYS A 453 -11.89 -47.81 24.69
C LYS A 453 -11.78 -46.66 25.71
N ASP A 454 -12.84 -46.61 26.52
CA ASP A 454 -12.88 -46.20 27.92
C ASP A 454 -12.83 -44.71 28.34
N ASN A 455 -14.06 -44.19 28.47
CA ASN A 455 -14.71 -43.77 29.72
C ASN A 455 -14.31 -42.49 30.48
N ASN A 456 -15.38 -41.72 30.74
CA ASN A 456 -15.71 -40.95 31.95
C ASN A 456 -15.04 -39.59 32.20
N LYS A 457 -15.77 -38.49 31.94
CA LYS A 457 -16.57 -37.78 32.96
C LYS A 457 -17.29 -36.54 32.38
N SER A 458 -18.56 -36.45 32.77
CA SER A 458 -19.50 -35.32 32.75
C SER A 458 -18.85 -33.98 33.17
N ILE A 459 -19.31 -32.81 32.70
CA ILE A 459 -20.43 -32.04 33.27
C ILE A 459 -20.85 -30.92 32.28
N SER A 460 -22.16 -30.68 32.23
CA SER A 460 -22.94 -29.62 31.59
C SER A 460 -22.46 -28.19 31.89
N ASN A 461 -22.77 -27.21 31.03
CA ASN A 461 -23.20 -25.88 31.47
C ASN A 461 -24.09 -25.20 30.42
N GLU A 462 -25.36 -24.98 30.81
CA GLU A 462 -26.43 -24.27 30.09
C GLU A 462 -26.31 -22.73 30.14
N GLU A 463 -25.22 -22.18 30.68
CA GLU A 463 -25.04 -20.75 30.90
C GLU A 463 -24.72 -19.96 29.61
N ASP A 464 -24.01 -20.58 28.65
CA ASP A 464 -23.57 -19.91 27.40
C ASP A 464 -24.70 -19.60 26.41
N LYS A 465 -25.88 -20.24 26.56
CA LYS A 465 -27.05 -19.97 25.71
C LYS A 465 -27.95 -18.85 26.25
N LYS A 466 -27.94 -18.58 27.56
CA LYS A 466 -28.70 -17.45 28.13
C LYS A 466 -27.99 -16.12 27.87
N GLU A 467 -26.66 -16.08 28.01
CA GLU A 467 -25.88 -14.84 27.89
C GLU A 467 -25.90 -14.24 26.47
N LYS A 468 -25.86 -15.09 25.42
CA LYS A 468 -26.00 -14.63 24.03
C LYS A 468 -27.40 -14.08 23.69
N THR A 469 -28.43 -14.47 24.44
CA THR A 469 -29.81 -14.06 24.18
C THR A 469 -30.17 -12.75 24.90
N ASP A 470 -29.50 -12.44 26.02
CA ASP A 470 -29.69 -11.19 26.76
C ASP A 470 -28.86 -10.02 26.18
N ILE A 471 -27.63 -10.26 25.70
CA ILE A 471 -26.82 -9.23 25.02
C ILE A 471 -27.51 -8.73 23.74
N SER A 472 -28.22 -9.61 23.02
CA SER A 472 -28.98 -9.21 21.82
C SER A 472 -30.23 -8.37 22.12
N LYS A 473 -30.79 -8.45 23.33
CA LYS A 473 -31.96 -7.66 23.75
C LYS A 473 -31.55 -6.31 24.32
N GLU A 474 -30.41 -6.26 25.00
CA GLU A 474 -29.84 -5.03 25.55
C GLU A 474 -29.34 -4.10 24.43
N TYR A 475 -28.71 -4.65 23.38
CA TYR A 475 -28.32 -3.88 22.19
C TYR A 475 -29.51 -3.30 21.42
N LYS A 476 -30.66 -3.99 21.38
CA LYS A 476 -31.88 -3.47 20.75
C LYS A 476 -32.52 -2.33 21.55
N LYS A 477 -32.50 -2.42 22.88
CA LYS A 477 -33.01 -1.37 23.78
C LYS A 477 -32.14 -0.10 23.76
N GLU A 478 -30.83 -0.25 23.58
CA GLU A 478 -29.90 0.88 23.48
C GLU A 478 -30.03 1.64 22.15
N VAL A 479 -30.27 0.92 21.05
CA VAL A 479 -30.52 1.51 19.73
C VAL A 479 -31.86 2.25 19.66
N GLU A 480 -32.92 1.72 20.29
CA GLU A 480 -34.23 2.43 20.39
C GLU A 480 -34.16 3.67 21.29
N ASN A 481 -33.39 3.64 22.38
CA ASN A 481 -33.19 4.83 23.23
C ASN A 481 -32.36 5.92 22.54
N TYR A 482 -31.45 5.56 21.63
CA TYR A 482 -30.66 6.52 20.85
C TYR A 482 -31.52 7.28 19.83
N TYR A 483 -32.46 6.61 19.16
CA TYR A 483 -33.38 7.25 18.21
C TYR A 483 -34.40 8.17 18.91
N ASN A 484 -34.98 7.74 20.03
CA ASN A 484 -35.98 8.51 20.77
C ASN A 484 -35.43 9.77 21.47
N LYS A 485 -34.11 9.85 21.70
CA LYS A 485 -33.45 11.04 22.27
C LYS A 485 -33.18 12.11 21.21
N SER A 486 -33.06 11.73 19.93
CA SER A 486 -32.84 12.65 18.81
C SER A 486 -34.11 13.42 18.41
N GLU A 487 -35.30 12.83 18.57
CA GLU A 487 -36.57 13.52 18.28
C GLU A 487 -36.99 14.54 19.35
N LYS A 488 -36.52 14.40 20.61
CA LYS A 488 -36.83 15.35 21.68
C LYS A 488 -35.95 16.61 21.68
N SER A 489 -34.83 16.61 20.97
CA SER A 489 -33.94 17.79 20.90
C SER A 489 -34.30 18.80 19.81
N ASN A 490 -35.26 18.49 18.93
CA ASN A 490 -35.70 19.34 17.81
C ASN A 490 -37.04 20.07 18.05
N LYS A 491 -37.52 20.14 19.30
CA LYS A 491 -38.77 20.85 19.66
C LYS A 491 -38.59 22.09 20.55
N GLY A 492 -37.37 22.56 20.78
CA GLY A 492 -37.13 23.72 21.64
C GLY A 492 -36.13 24.70 21.06
N LEU A 493 -36.57 25.50 20.08
CA LEU A 493 -36.09 26.87 19.81
C LEU A 493 -36.96 27.47 18.68
N LYS A 494 -38.18 27.84 19.06
CA LYS A 494 -38.97 28.87 18.38
C LYS A 494 -38.85 30.14 19.24
N LEU A 495 -38.04 31.08 18.78
CA LEU A 495 -38.30 32.52 18.65
C LEU A 495 -37.00 33.20 18.23
#